data_AF-A0AAE7BS57-F1
#
_entry.id   AF-A0AAE7BS57-F1
#
_cell.length_a   1.000
_cell.length_b   1.000
_cell.length_c   1.000
_cell.angle_alpha   90.00
_cell.angle_beta   90.00
_cell.angle_gamma   90.00
#
_symmetry.space_group_name_H-M   'P 1'
#
loop_
_entity.id
_entity.type
_entity.pdbx_description
1 polymer ?
#
loop_
_entity_poly.entity_id
_entity_poly.type
_entity_poly.pdbx_seq_one_letter_code
_entity_poly.pdbx_strand_id
1 'polypeptide(L)' 'MPSKPLKTCLHSRCPTLTRVTYCPLHQQYDRERGSSTQRGYDAKWGKARIGFLRKHIHSANIALIKAYSLVLQ' A
#
# COMPACT_ATOMS: atom_id res chain seq x y z
N MET A 1 -25.29 18.72 -16.80
CA MET A 1 -24.49 17.55 -17.26
C MET A 1 -24.94 16.32 -16.47
N PRO A 2 -25.20 15.17 -17.09
CA PRO A 2 -25.60 13.97 -16.35
C PRO A 2 -24.43 13.44 -15.50
N SER A 3 -24.74 12.98 -14.30
CA SER A 3 -23.75 12.40 -13.39
C SER A 3 -23.35 10.99 -13.84
N LYS A 4 -22.09 10.61 -13.58
CA LYS A 4 -21.61 9.26 -13.86
C LYS A 4 -22.45 8.21 -13.11
N PRO A 5 -22.83 7.09 -13.75
CA PRO A 5 -23.55 6.01 -13.08
C PRO A 5 -22.71 5.40 -11.96
N LEU A 6 -23.39 4.80 -10.99
CA LEU A 6 -22.74 4.05 -9.93
C LEU A 6 -22.11 2.77 -10.49
N LYS A 7 -20.98 2.35 -9.91
CA LYS A 7 -20.28 1.10 -10.27
C LYS A 7 -20.55 0.04 -9.21
N THR A 8 -20.42 -1.23 -9.57
CA THR A 8 -20.52 -2.34 -8.60
C THR A 8 -19.34 -2.34 -7.64
N CYS A 9 -19.58 -2.83 -6.42
CA CYS A 9 -18.54 -3.07 -5.44
C CYS A 9 -17.55 -4.15 -5.93
N LEU A 10 -16.25 -3.96 -5.69
CA LEU A 10 -15.21 -4.90 -6.11
C LEU A 10 -15.14 -6.19 -5.25
N HIS A 11 -15.88 -6.25 -4.14
CA HIS A 11 -15.96 -7.48 -3.34
C HIS A 11 -16.72 -8.57 -4.10
N SER A 12 -16.15 -9.78 -4.11
CA SER A 12 -16.70 -10.94 -4.82
C SER A 12 -18.18 -11.15 -4.47
N ARG A 13 -19.04 -11.22 -5.49
CA ARG A 13 -20.49 -11.43 -5.35
C ARG A 13 -21.26 -10.35 -4.58
N CYS A 14 -20.71 -9.14 -4.42
CA CYS A 14 -21.43 -8.03 -3.81
C CYS A 14 -22.29 -7.28 -4.85
N PRO A 15 -23.63 -7.23 -4.69
CA PRO A 15 -24.51 -6.54 -5.64
C PRO A 15 -24.60 -5.02 -5.42
N THR A 16 -23.98 -4.49 -4.36
CA THR A 16 -24.13 -3.08 -3.96
C THR A 16 -23.46 -2.14 -4.97
N LEU A 17 -24.21 -1.11 -5.38
CA LEU A 17 -23.70 -0.02 -6.21
C LEU A 17 -23.05 1.07 -5.34
N THR A 18 -21.88 1.53 -5.76
CA THR A 18 -21.06 2.49 -5.01
C THR A 18 -20.39 3.49 -5.96
N ARG A 19 -20.04 4.68 -5.43
CA ARG A 19 -19.21 5.66 -6.14
C ARG A 19 -17.71 5.37 -5.97
N VAL A 20 -17.34 4.68 -4.89
CA VAL A 20 -15.96 4.30 -4.55
C VAL A 20 -15.71 2.82 -4.86
N THR A 21 -14.54 2.28 -4.56
CA THR A 21 -14.14 0.91 -4.96
C THR A 21 -14.92 -0.19 -4.23
N TYR A 22 -15.21 0.00 -2.95
CA TYR A 22 -15.94 -0.94 -2.10
C TYR A 22 -17.16 -0.26 -1.47
N CYS A 23 -18.24 -1.00 -1.22
CA CYS A 23 -19.37 -0.46 -0.46
C CYS A 23 -19.00 -0.30 1.04
N PRO A 24 -19.79 0.43 1.86
CA PRO A 24 -19.48 0.65 3.27
C PRO A 24 -19.23 -0.65 4.07
N LEU A 25 -19.88 -1.75 3.69
CA LEU A 25 -19.67 -3.08 4.29
C LEU A 25 -18.29 -3.66 4.00
N HIS A 26 -17.71 -3.37 2.84
CA HIS A 26 -16.43 -3.94 2.36
C HIS A 26 -15.30 -2.93 2.30
N GLN A 27 -15.52 -1.71 2.80
CA GLN A 27 -14.50 -0.65 2.82
C GLN A 27 -13.33 -1.00 3.74
N GLN A 28 -13.50 -2.00 4.60
CA GLN A 28 -12.60 -2.28 5.72
C GLN A 28 -11.85 -3.59 5.51
N TYR A 29 -10.86 -3.54 4.63
CA TYR A 29 -10.03 -4.69 4.27
C TYR A 29 -8.97 -5.04 5.34
N ASP A 30 -8.49 -4.05 6.12
CA ASP A 30 -7.28 -4.23 6.95
C ASP A 30 -7.38 -3.61 8.36
N ARG A 31 -8.56 -3.73 9.00
CA ARG A 31 -8.78 -3.18 10.35
C ARG A 31 -7.85 -3.76 11.42
N GLU A 32 -7.65 -5.07 11.36
CA GLU A 32 -6.90 -5.84 12.37
C GLU A 32 -5.43 -6.03 12.01
N ARG A 33 -5.05 -5.74 10.76
CA ARG A 33 -3.69 -5.99 10.25
C ARG A 33 -2.63 -5.11 10.91
N GLY A 34 -3.04 -3.96 11.44
CA GLY A 34 -2.14 -2.97 12.02
C GLY A 34 -1.28 -2.25 10.98
N SER A 35 -0.60 -1.20 11.42
CA SER A 35 0.30 -0.41 10.58
C SER A 35 1.54 -1.21 10.16
N SER A 36 2.24 -0.75 9.12
CA SER A 36 3.51 -1.35 8.69
C SER A 36 4.53 -1.44 9.84
N THR A 37 4.58 -0.40 10.68
CA THR A 37 5.44 -0.34 11.86
C THR A 37 5.04 -1.36 12.92
N GLN A 38 3.74 -1.53 13.18
CA GLN A 38 3.24 -2.56 14.12
C GLN A 38 3.59 -3.97 13.66
N ARG A 39 3.66 -4.20 12.35
CA ARG A 39 4.09 -5.48 11.77
C ARG A 39 5.62 -5.67 11.75
N GLY A 40 6.39 -4.72 12.28
CA GLY A 40 7.85 -4.81 12.37
C GLY A 40 8.62 -4.23 11.17
N TYR A 41 7.93 -3.58 10.21
CA TYR A 41 8.58 -2.82 9.13
C TYR A 41 8.87 -1.39 9.57
N ASP A 42 9.58 -1.25 10.69
CA ASP A 42 9.94 0.03 11.28
C ASP A 42 11.19 0.65 10.61
N ALA A 43 11.64 1.78 11.14
CA ALA A 43 12.85 2.45 10.65
C ALA A 43 14.11 1.58 10.78
N LYS A 44 14.17 0.66 11.75
CA LYS A 44 15.28 -0.27 11.94
C LYS A 44 15.30 -1.30 10.82
N TRP A 45 14.14 -1.86 10.46
CA TRP A 45 13.98 -2.74 9.32
C TRP A 45 14.37 -2.05 8.00
N GLY A 46 13.94 -0.80 7.80
CA GLY A 46 14.31 -0.01 6.63
C GLY A 46 15.83 0.14 6.47
N LYS A 47 16.53 0.49 7.55
CA LYS A 47 18.01 0.61 7.57
C LYS A 47 18.70 -0.72 7.27
N ALA A 48 18.27 -1.80 7.91
CA ALA A 48 18.84 -3.14 7.69
C ALA A 48 18.66 -3.61 6.24
N ARG A 49 17.46 -3.40 5.68
CA ARG A 49 17.13 -3.76 4.30
C ARG A 49 18.00 -3.00 3.30
N ILE A 50 18.19 -1.69 3.48
CA ILE A 50 19.05 -0.89 2.59
C ILE A 50 20.50 -1.39 2.65
N GLY A 51 21.01 -1.71 3.84
CA GLY A 51 22.34 -2.31 4.01
C GLY A 51 22.50 -3.63 3.25
N PHE A 52 21.51 -4.53 3.39
CA PHE A 52 21.48 -5.79 2.66
C PHE A 52 21.47 -5.60 1.13
N LEU A 53 20.60 -4.72 0.61
CA LEU A 53 20.48 -4.47 -0.82
C LEU A 53 21.77 -3.87 -1.41
N ARG A 54 22.45 -2.98 -0.69
CA ARG A 54 23.74 -2.42 -1.12
C ARG A 54 24.84 -3.47 -1.22
N LYS A 55 24.83 -4.46 -0.32
CA LYS A 55 25.85 -5.51 -0.25
C LYS A 55 25.62 -6.63 -1.27
N HIS A 56 24.37 -6.93 -1.60
CA HIS A 56 24.02 -8.15 -2.32
C HIS A 56 23.37 -7.93 -3.69
N ILE A 57 22.98 -6.71 -4.05
CA ILE A 57 22.37 -6.41 -5.36
C ILE A 57 23.24 -5.40 -6.13
N HIS A 58 23.76 -5.82 -7.30
CA HIS A 58 24.49 -4.93 -8.21
C HIS A 58 23.53 -4.05 -9.04
N SER A 59 23.53 -2.76 -8.66
CA SER A 59 23.61 -1.58 -9.54
C SER A 59 22.49 -1.16 -10.52
N ALA A 60 21.25 -1.68 -10.49
CA ALA A 60 20.16 -1.05 -11.26
C ALA A 60 19.13 -0.25 -10.43
N ASN A 61 19.05 -0.45 -9.11
CA ASN A 61 17.95 0.08 -8.28
C ASN A 61 18.38 0.98 -7.10
N ILE A 62 19.67 1.32 -6.97
CA ILE A 62 20.17 2.09 -5.83
C ILE A 62 19.60 3.52 -5.80
N ALA A 63 19.34 4.12 -6.97
CA ALA A 63 18.73 5.45 -7.09
C ALA A 63 17.26 5.46 -6.61
N LEU A 64 16.47 4.44 -6.99
CA LEU A 64 15.08 4.28 -6.55
C LEU A 64 14.97 4.03 -5.04
N ILE A 65 15.92 3.30 -4.45
CA ILE A 65 15.98 3.07 -3.01
C ILE A 65 16.27 4.37 -2.23
N LYS A 66 17.16 5.23 -2.74
CA LYS A 66 17.45 6.54 -2.13
C LYS A 66 16.26 7.50 -2.20
N ALA A 67 15.53 7.53 -3.33
CA ALA A 67 14.34 8.37 -3.48
C ALA A 67 13.21 8.01 -2.51
N TYR A 68 12.96 6.71 -2.27
CA TYR A 68 11.99 6.24 -1.28
C TYR A 68 12.36 6.58 0.17
N SER A 69 13.65 6.77 0.46
CA SER A 69 14.14 7.08 1.80
C SER A 69 13.95 8.56 2.17
N LEU A 70 13.89 9.46 1.19
CA LEU A 70 13.74 10.91 1.38
C LEU A 70 12.28 11.37 1.49
N VAL A 71 11.31 10.56 1.04
CA VAL A 71 9.87 10.87 1.08
C VAL A 71 9.19 10.33 2.35
N LEU A 72 9.91 9.55 3.18
CA LEU A 72 9.41 8.95 4.44
C LEU A 72 9.91 9.70 5.70
N GLN A 73 10.25 10.98 5.58
CA GLN A 73 10.61 11.90 6.67
C GLN A 73 9.57 13.01 6.74
#